data_AF-A0A238V212-F1
#
_entry.id   AF-A0A238V212-F1
#
_cell.length_a   1.000
_cell.length_b   1.000
_cell.length_c   1.000
_cell.angle_alpha   90.00
_cell.angle_beta   90.00
_cell.angle_gamma   90.00
#
_symmetry.space_group_name_H-M   'P 1'
#
loop_
_entity.id
_entity.type
_entity.pdbx_description
1 polymer ?
#
loop_
_entity_poly.entity_id
_entity_poly.type
_entity_poly.pdbx_seq_one_letter_code
_entity_poly.pdbx_strand_id
1 'polypeptide(L)'
;MYLKRALTLNVMALIFALGFLNDRAEAATIAANDWWLQTDSLGGLRQSTVNDQMFYAVSQSNVWNPGDTYVAPTGYRLATTAEGLAAVGGSGLPEFTYYYQGGWSGYLWEGLARYYFRFSDSNVTLKAKHAGNHDSAPLFTTGDVNNFAGMVLIAEAATVPVPAALPLLMLALGGLGFAARRRKAA
;
A
#
# COMPACT_ATOMS: atom_id res chain seq x y z
N MET A 1 -22.44 10.17 68.20
CA MET A 1 -21.28 10.61 67.40
C MET A 1 -20.63 9.39 66.77
N TYR A 2 -21.08 8.93 65.59
CA TYR A 2 -20.35 8.01 64.69
C TYR A 2 -21.22 7.81 63.43
N LEU A 3 -21.19 8.77 62.50
CA LEU A 3 -21.89 8.66 61.21
C LEU A 3 -21.06 9.32 60.12
N LYS A 4 -19.84 8.83 59.84
CA LYS A 4 -19.02 9.31 58.70
C LYS A 4 -18.01 8.26 58.19
N ARG A 5 -18.43 7.03 57.90
CA ARG A 5 -17.53 6.03 57.26
C ARG A 5 -18.16 5.15 56.16
N ALA A 6 -19.26 5.58 55.55
CA ALA A 6 -19.94 4.78 54.51
C ALA A 6 -20.11 5.50 53.16
N LEU A 7 -19.28 6.50 52.84
CA LEU A 7 -19.47 7.31 51.62
C LEU A 7 -18.19 7.56 50.80
N THR A 8 -17.23 6.63 50.82
CA THR A 8 -16.01 6.74 49.99
C THR A 8 -15.61 5.43 49.31
N LEU A 9 -16.55 4.48 49.18
CA LEU A 9 -16.29 3.18 48.56
C LEU A 9 -17.25 2.82 47.42
N ASN A 10 -17.91 3.80 46.80
CA ASN A 10 -18.87 3.56 45.71
C ASN A 10 -18.70 4.45 44.46
N VAL A 11 -17.69 5.31 44.41
CA VAL A 11 -17.45 6.16 43.22
C VAL A 11 -16.31 5.62 42.33
N MET A 12 -15.37 4.84 42.87
CA MET A 12 -14.28 4.26 42.06
C MET A 12 -14.69 3.03 41.24
N ALA A 13 -15.75 2.30 41.61
CA ALA A 13 -16.22 1.15 40.83
C ALA A 13 -17.07 1.56 39.61
N LEU A 14 -17.65 2.77 39.62
CA LEU A 14 -18.51 3.24 38.52
C LEU A 14 -17.70 3.85 37.36
N ILE A 15 -16.48 4.34 37.61
CA ILE A 15 -15.61 4.89 36.57
C ILE A 15 -14.91 3.78 35.76
N PHE A 16 -14.72 2.59 36.33
CA PHE A 16 -14.18 1.43 35.61
C PHE A 16 -15.21 0.70 34.73
N ALA A 17 -16.51 0.96 34.92
CA ALA A 17 -17.58 0.32 34.16
C ALA A 17 -18.07 1.17 32.95
N LEU A 18 -17.61 2.42 32.82
CA LEU A 18 -18.02 3.33 31.74
C LEU A 18 -17.00 3.43 30.58
N GLY A 19 -15.84 2.78 30.69
CA GLY A 19 -14.83 2.73 29.62
C GLY A 19 -14.94 1.53 28.67
N PHE A 20 -15.86 0.60 28.91
CA PHE A 20 -16.05 -0.62 28.11
C PHE A 20 -17.29 -0.58 27.21
N LEU A 21 -17.77 0.62 26.89
CA LEU A 21 -18.87 0.80 25.96
C LEU A 21 -18.31 1.18 24.59
N ASN A 22 -18.33 0.19 23.70
CA ASN A 22 -18.27 0.31 22.25
C ASN A 22 -16.98 0.85 21.63
N ASP A 23 -16.01 -0.03 21.45
CA ASP A 23 -15.30 -0.08 20.16
C ASP A 23 -15.85 -1.27 19.38
N ARG A 24 -17.04 -1.08 18.80
CA ARG A 24 -17.24 -1.71 17.50
C ARG A 24 -16.33 -0.91 16.60
N ALA A 25 -15.16 -1.46 16.25
CA ALA A 25 -14.25 -0.86 15.29
C ALA A 25 -15.08 -0.55 14.03
N GLU A 26 -15.46 0.71 13.88
CA GLU A 26 -16.17 1.17 12.69
C GLU A 26 -15.16 1.13 11.57
N ALA A 27 -15.53 0.53 10.44
CA ALA A 27 -14.67 0.48 9.27
C ALA A 27 -14.33 1.91 8.84
N ALA A 28 -13.09 2.33 9.05
CA ALA A 28 -12.64 3.68 8.72
C ALA A 28 -11.91 3.69 7.37
N THR A 29 -12.06 4.78 6.63
CA THR A 29 -11.21 5.05 5.46
C THR A 29 -9.98 5.83 5.91
N ILE A 30 -8.79 5.24 5.77
CA ILE A 30 -7.52 5.84 6.22
C ILE A 30 -6.80 6.47 5.02
N ALA A 31 -6.58 7.78 5.05
CA ALA A 31 -5.91 8.49 3.97
C ALA A 31 -4.43 8.09 3.86
N ALA A 32 -3.85 8.18 2.65
CA ALA A 32 -2.50 7.70 2.38
C ALA A 32 -1.43 8.32 3.31
N ASN A 33 -1.55 9.62 3.61
CA ASN A 33 -0.67 10.35 4.52
C ASN A 33 -0.80 9.93 5.98
N ASP A 34 -1.89 9.27 6.36
CA ASP A 34 -2.18 8.88 7.74
C ASP A 34 -1.68 7.45 8.05
N TRP A 35 -1.36 6.64 7.03
CA TRP A 35 -0.87 5.27 7.26
C TRP A 35 0.48 4.96 6.62
N TRP A 36 0.85 5.61 5.50
CA TRP A 36 2.10 5.31 4.79
C TRP A 36 3.27 6.07 5.43
N LEU A 37 4.29 5.32 5.86
CA LEU A 37 5.53 5.84 6.45
C LEU A 37 6.59 5.91 5.36
N GLN A 38 7.28 7.05 5.23
CA GLN A 38 8.25 7.31 4.15
C GLN A 38 9.65 7.68 4.67
N THR A 39 9.95 7.37 5.94
CA THR A 39 11.17 7.85 6.62
C THR A 39 12.40 6.99 6.37
N ASP A 40 12.23 5.82 5.77
CA ASP A 40 13.33 4.89 5.50
C ASP A 40 14.14 5.28 4.26
N SER A 41 15.28 4.62 4.04
CA SER A 41 16.19 5.00 2.95
C SER A 41 15.65 4.71 1.55
N LEU A 42 14.52 4.00 1.44
CA LEU A 42 13.81 3.72 0.20
C LEU A 42 12.54 4.59 0.07
N GLY A 43 12.34 5.58 0.97
CA GLY A 43 11.13 6.39 1.01
C GLY A 43 9.89 5.58 1.42
N GLY A 44 10.08 4.49 2.16
CA GLY A 44 9.02 3.60 2.63
C GLY A 44 8.27 2.88 1.52
N LEU A 45 8.87 2.76 0.34
CA LEU A 45 8.28 2.14 -0.83
C LEU A 45 9.36 1.38 -1.61
N ARG A 46 9.30 0.06 -1.53
CA ARG A 46 10.26 -0.80 -2.24
C ARG A 46 9.59 -1.50 -3.41
N GLN A 47 10.18 -1.43 -4.60
CA GLN A 47 9.76 -2.20 -5.77
C GLN A 47 10.17 -3.66 -5.63
N SER A 48 9.26 -4.58 -6.00
CA SER A 48 9.55 -6.01 -6.06
C SER A 48 10.57 -6.33 -7.16
N THR A 49 11.50 -7.23 -6.89
CA THR A 49 12.48 -7.68 -7.91
C THR A 49 11.93 -8.74 -8.85
N VAL A 50 10.73 -9.26 -8.61
CA VAL A 50 10.09 -10.30 -9.45
C VAL A 50 8.94 -9.78 -10.29
N ASN A 51 8.39 -8.61 -9.96
CA ASN A 51 7.31 -7.97 -10.69
C ASN A 51 7.49 -6.46 -10.63
N ASP A 52 7.73 -5.83 -11.77
CA ASP A 52 8.06 -4.40 -11.87
C ASP A 52 6.89 -3.48 -11.53
N GLN A 53 5.66 -3.99 -11.54
CA GLN A 53 4.47 -3.24 -11.14
C GLN A 53 4.17 -3.36 -9.64
N MET A 54 4.80 -4.29 -8.91
CA MET A 54 4.49 -4.57 -7.51
C MET A 54 5.43 -3.82 -6.56
N PHE A 55 4.85 -3.20 -5.53
CA PHE A 55 5.58 -2.45 -4.52
C PHE A 55 5.12 -2.81 -3.10
N TYR A 56 6.01 -2.63 -2.13
CA TYR A 56 5.77 -2.82 -0.71
C TYR A 56 5.87 -1.45 -0.01
N ALA A 57 4.72 -0.96 0.47
CA ALA A 57 4.62 0.33 1.16
C ALA A 57 4.58 0.12 2.68
N VAL A 58 5.45 0.82 3.40
CA VAL A 58 5.63 0.65 4.85
C VAL A 58 4.56 1.40 5.63
N SER A 59 4.00 0.79 6.68
CA SER A 59 3.04 1.48 7.56
C SER A 59 3.69 2.19 8.74
N GLN A 60 3.08 3.32 9.12
CA GLN A 60 3.35 4.07 10.34
C GLN A 60 3.07 3.23 11.59
N SER A 61 2.00 2.42 11.57
CA SER A 61 1.61 1.52 12.66
C SER A 61 2.13 0.10 12.40
N ASN A 62 2.41 -0.65 13.47
CA ASN A 62 2.63 -2.10 13.39
C ASN A 62 1.39 -2.93 13.79
N VAL A 63 0.24 -2.29 13.92
CA VAL A 63 -1.05 -2.94 14.16
C VAL A 63 -1.96 -2.67 12.97
N TRP A 64 -2.46 -3.75 12.37
CA TRP A 64 -3.40 -3.76 11.26
C TRP A 64 -4.83 -3.86 11.78
N ASN A 65 -5.73 -3.06 11.23
CA ASN A 65 -7.16 -3.18 11.47
C ASN A 65 -7.86 -3.78 10.24
N PRO A 66 -8.37 -5.03 10.30
CA PRO A 66 -9.04 -5.67 9.17
C PRO A 66 -10.35 -5.00 8.73
N GLY A 67 -10.93 -4.15 9.58
CA GLY A 67 -12.13 -3.38 9.25
C GLY A 67 -11.85 -2.14 8.42
N ASP A 68 -10.62 -1.63 8.42
CA ASP A 68 -10.29 -0.36 7.78
C ASP A 68 -10.03 -0.52 6.27
N THR A 69 -10.35 0.54 5.53
CA THR A 69 -10.02 0.67 4.11
C THR A 69 -8.90 1.69 3.95
N TYR A 70 -7.74 1.24 3.45
CA TYR A 70 -6.57 2.09 3.26
C TYR A 70 -6.60 2.73 1.87
N VAL A 71 -6.44 4.06 1.79
CA VAL A 71 -6.32 4.76 0.50
C VAL A 71 -4.90 4.58 -0.03
N ALA A 72 -4.76 4.12 -1.26
CA ALA A 72 -3.47 3.99 -1.91
C ALA A 72 -2.84 5.37 -2.21
N PRO A 73 -1.50 5.50 -2.15
CA PRO A 73 -0.82 6.71 -2.59
C PRO A 73 -1.08 7.03 -4.06
N THR A 74 -0.95 8.30 -4.45
CA THR A 74 -1.15 8.74 -5.85
C THR A 74 -0.24 7.97 -6.80
N GLY A 75 -0.82 7.47 -7.90
CA GLY A 75 -0.12 6.65 -8.91
C GLY A 75 -0.09 5.16 -8.60
N TYR A 76 -0.77 4.74 -7.53
CA TYR A 76 -0.86 3.34 -7.12
C TYR A 76 -2.29 2.96 -6.77
N ARG A 77 -2.51 1.65 -6.76
CA ARG A 77 -3.68 1.02 -6.14
C ARG A 77 -3.23 -0.09 -5.19
N LEU A 78 -4.07 -0.45 -4.23
CA LEU A 78 -3.81 -1.61 -3.38
C LEU A 78 -3.88 -2.90 -4.23
N ALA A 79 -2.90 -3.77 -4.06
CA ALA A 79 -2.89 -5.08 -4.69
C ALA A 79 -3.89 -6.02 -4.00
N THR A 80 -4.58 -6.85 -4.79
CA THR A 80 -5.38 -7.98 -4.30
C THR A 80 -4.50 -9.21 -4.06
N THR A 81 -5.00 -10.17 -3.29
CA THR A 81 -4.34 -11.47 -3.07
C THR A 81 -4.14 -12.22 -4.38
N ALA A 82 -5.12 -12.16 -5.29
CA ALA A 82 -5.04 -12.81 -6.60
C ALA A 82 -3.86 -12.27 -7.43
N GLU A 83 -3.66 -10.96 -7.42
CA GLU A 83 -2.51 -10.30 -8.08
C GLU A 83 -1.20 -10.65 -7.39
N GLY A 84 -1.19 -10.71 -6.04
CA GLY A 84 -0.10 -11.25 -5.25
C GLY A 84 0.34 -12.64 -5.70
N LEU A 85 -0.62 -13.55 -5.87
CA LEU A 85 -0.37 -14.93 -6.30
C LEU A 85 0.13 -15.01 -7.74
N ALA A 86 -0.34 -14.13 -8.62
CA ALA A 86 0.10 -14.07 -10.01
C ALA A 86 1.53 -13.48 -10.15
N ALA A 87 1.95 -12.63 -9.21
CA ALA A 87 3.25 -11.97 -9.24
C ALA A 87 4.39 -12.83 -8.65
N VAL A 88 4.11 -13.74 -7.73
CA VAL A 88 5.12 -14.65 -7.16
C VAL A 88 5.37 -15.83 -8.10
N GLY A 89 6.64 -16.22 -8.29
CA GLY A 89 7.01 -17.34 -9.18
C GLY A 89 8.13 -17.06 -10.19
N GLY A 90 8.71 -15.86 -10.19
CA GLY A 90 9.84 -15.51 -11.06
C GLY A 90 11.17 -16.18 -10.69
N SER A 91 12.02 -16.42 -11.69
CA SER A 91 13.38 -16.95 -11.55
C SER A 91 14.41 -15.80 -11.45
N GLY A 92 14.73 -15.37 -10.24
CA GLY A 92 15.82 -14.46 -9.93
C GLY A 92 16.44 -14.80 -8.58
N LEU A 93 17.66 -14.33 -8.29
CA LEU A 93 18.25 -14.36 -6.94
C LEU A 93 17.48 -13.34 -6.10
N PRO A 94 16.41 -13.72 -5.38
CA PRO A 94 15.41 -12.74 -5.03
C PRO A 94 15.89 -11.99 -3.78
N GLU A 95 15.74 -10.67 -3.75
CA GLU A 95 15.95 -9.91 -2.53
C GLU A 95 14.88 -10.28 -1.49
N PHE A 96 15.15 -10.00 -0.22
CA PHE A 96 14.09 -10.00 0.77
C PHE A 96 13.08 -8.91 0.46
N THR A 97 11.80 -9.21 0.72
CA THR A 97 10.72 -8.24 0.51
C THR A 97 10.96 -6.93 1.24
N TYR A 98 11.41 -7.00 2.51
CA TYR A 98 11.83 -5.80 3.24
C TYR A 98 12.82 -6.06 4.38
N TYR A 99 13.11 -7.32 4.73
CA TYR A 99 14.05 -7.65 5.80
C TYR A 99 15.48 -7.19 5.44
N TYR A 100 16.09 -6.42 6.33
CA TYR A 100 17.36 -5.70 6.09
C TYR A 100 17.35 -4.76 4.86
N GLN A 101 16.18 -4.30 4.41
CA GLN A 101 16.04 -3.31 3.35
C GLN A 101 15.72 -1.93 3.95
N GLY A 102 15.95 -0.84 3.20
CA GLY A 102 15.53 0.49 3.63
C GLY A 102 16.20 1.02 4.91
N GLY A 103 17.28 0.41 5.38
CA GLY A 103 17.91 0.74 6.67
C GLY A 103 17.30 0.00 7.86
N TRP A 104 16.40 -0.97 7.64
CA TRP A 104 15.85 -1.80 8.69
C TRP A 104 16.93 -2.68 9.33
N SER A 105 16.86 -2.85 10.65
CA SER A 105 17.66 -3.85 11.38
C SER A 105 16.85 -5.13 11.49
N GLY A 106 16.98 -5.98 10.48
CA GLY A 106 16.15 -7.16 10.31
C GLY A 106 14.70 -6.76 10.05
N TYR A 107 13.84 -6.99 11.04
CA TYR A 107 12.41 -6.60 11.00
C TYR A 107 12.11 -5.26 11.67
N LEU A 108 13.11 -4.63 12.29
CA LEU A 108 12.93 -3.44 13.10
C LEU A 108 13.19 -2.18 12.28
N TRP A 109 12.22 -1.27 12.32
CA TRP A 109 12.34 0.10 11.83
C TRP A 109 11.64 1.04 12.81
N GLU A 110 12.29 2.14 13.20
CA GLU A 110 11.77 3.09 14.21
C GLU A 110 11.26 2.41 15.51
N GLY A 111 11.94 1.35 15.95
CA GLY A 111 11.60 0.60 17.16
C GLY A 111 10.39 -0.33 17.04
N LEU A 112 9.76 -0.43 15.88
CA LEU A 112 8.60 -1.29 15.63
C LEU A 112 8.97 -2.48 14.74
N ALA A 113 8.53 -3.68 15.15
CA ALA A 113 8.66 -4.90 14.36
C ALA A 113 7.58 -4.99 13.27
N ARG A 114 7.99 -5.35 12.05
CA ARG A 114 7.13 -5.34 10.86
C ARG A 114 7.38 -6.58 10.01
N TYR A 115 6.39 -7.47 9.93
CA TYR A 115 6.51 -8.78 9.28
C TYR A 115 5.59 -8.92 8.06
N TYR A 116 4.39 -8.37 8.11
CA TYR A 116 3.33 -8.73 7.14
C TYR A 116 2.88 -7.53 6.31
N PHE A 117 3.12 -7.59 5.01
CA PHE A 117 2.49 -6.69 4.04
C PHE A 117 1.15 -7.28 3.61
N ARG A 118 0.08 -6.51 3.80
CA ARG A 118 -1.31 -6.90 3.54
C ARG A 118 -1.74 -6.51 2.12
N PHE A 119 -2.62 -7.32 1.57
CA PHE A 119 -3.38 -7.05 0.35
C PHE A 119 -4.71 -6.39 0.72
N SER A 120 -5.38 -5.77 -0.26
CA SER A 120 -6.67 -5.12 -0.05
C SER A 120 -7.77 -6.06 0.46
N ASP A 121 -7.67 -7.34 0.15
CA ASP A 121 -8.61 -8.41 0.51
C ASP A 121 -8.06 -9.36 1.60
N SER A 122 -6.95 -8.98 2.28
CA SER A 122 -6.34 -9.80 3.34
C SER A 122 -7.27 -10.08 4.52
N ASN A 123 -8.29 -9.24 4.76
CA ASN A 123 -9.29 -9.47 5.81
C ASN A 123 -10.20 -10.67 5.51
N VAL A 124 -10.31 -11.05 4.23
CA VAL A 124 -11.07 -12.23 3.79
C VAL A 124 -10.13 -13.40 3.49
N THR A 125 -9.03 -13.18 2.76
CA THR A 125 -8.16 -14.27 2.29
C THR A 125 -7.15 -14.73 3.34
N LEU A 126 -6.89 -13.89 4.35
CA LEU A 126 -5.82 -14.03 5.33
C LEU A 126 -4.42 -14.14 4.70
N LYS A 127 -4.26 -13.79 3.42
CA LYS A 127 -2.95 -13.83 2.74
C LYS A 127 -2.16 -12.56 3.01
N ALA A 128 -0.84 -12.69 3.06
CA ALA A 128 0.09 -11.58 3.22
C ALA A 128 1.43 -11.92 2.56
N LYS A 129 2.21 -10.89 2.22
CA LYS A 129 3.63 -11.07 1.88
C LYS A 129 4.48 -10.88 3.14
N HIS A 130 5.36 -11.83 3.43
CA HIS A 130 6.24 -11.77 4.59
C HIS A 130 7.53 -11.01 4.26
N ALA A 131 7.89 -10.00 5.08
CA ALA A 131 9.06 -9.14 4.88
C ALA A 131 10.39 -9.91 4.84
N GLY A 132 10.49 -10.96 5.66
CA GLY A 132 11.65 -11.85 5.77
C GLY A 132 11.71 -12.95 4.71
N ASN A 133 10.71 -13.05 3.85
CA ASN A 133 10.78 -13.94 2.71
C ASN A 133 11.34 -13.21 1.50
N HIS A 134 11.96 -13.98 0.62
CA HIS A 134 12.35 -13.51 -0.68
C HIS A 134 11.14 -13.08 -1.52
N ASP A 135 11.34 -12.14 -2.45
CA ASP A 135 10.27 -11.60 -3.30
C ASP A 135 9.54 -12.68 -4.12
N SER A 136 10.24 -13.73 -4.54
CA SER A 136 9.63 -14.87 -5.25
C SER A 136 8.85 -15.85 -4.35
N ALA A 137 9.03 -15.77 -3.03
CA ALA A 137 8.44 -16.76 -2.12
C ALA A 137 6.91 -16.70 -2.11
N PRO A 138 6.23 -17.85 -1.88
CA PRO A 138 4.78 -17.90 -1.76
C PRO A 138 4.23 -16.93 -0.71
N LEU A 139 2.96 -16.56 -0.89
CA LEU A 139 2.24 -15.77 0.10
C LEU A 139 2.03 -16.57 1.38
N PHE A 140 2.14 -15.88 2.52
CA PHE A 140 1.91 -16.43 3.84
C PHE A 140 0.43 -16.35 4.21
N THR A 141 -0.09 -17.31 4.96
CA THR A 141 -1.46 -17.26 5.52
C THR A 141 -1.38 -16.88 6.99
N THR A 142 -1.99 -15.75 7.37
CA THR A 142 -2.01 -15.29 8.76
C THR A 142 -3.17 -14.33 9.04
N GLY A 143 -3.84 -14.52 10.18
CA GLY A 143 -4.79 -13.57 10.76
C GLY A 143 -4.17 -12.64 11.80
N ASP A 144 -2.84 -12.66 12.00
CA ASP A 144 -2.17 -11.83 13.01
C ASP A 144 -2.31 -10.34 12.70
N VAL A 145 -2.99 -9.60 13.57
CA VAL A 145 -3.15 -8.15 13.43
C VAL A 145 -1.91 -7.37 13.87
N ASN A 146 -0.97 -8.01 14.56
CA ASN A 146 0.28 -7.38 14.97
C ASN A 146 1.36 -7.54 13.89
N ASN A 147 2.47 -6.82 14.07
CA ASN A 147 3.60 -6.79 13.14
C ASN A 147 3.20 -6.44 11.71
N PHE A 148 2.22 -5.55 11.57
CA PHE A 148 1.81 -4.98 10.29
C PHE A 148 2.98 -4.22 9.67
N ALA A 149 3.48 -4.69 8.53
CA ALA A 149 4.54 -4.01 7.81
C ALA A 149 4.01 -2.92 6.89
N GLY A 150 2.79 -3.07 6.40
CA GLY A 150 2.10 -2.13 5.53
C GLY A 150 1.35 -2.83 4.42
N MET A 151 1.23 -2.18 3.25
CA MET A 151 0.36 -2.66 2.17
C MET A 151 1.17 -3.02 0.93
N VAL A 152 0.66 -4.00 0.17
CA VAL A 152 1.17 -4.30 -1.18
C VAL A 152 0.44 -3.41 -2.18
N LEU A 153 1.20 -2.75 -3.05
CA LEU A 153 0.68 -1.83 -4.07
C LEU A 153 0.98 -2.35 -5.47
N ILE A 154 0.15 -1.96 -6.43
CA ILE A 154 0.42 -2.05 -7.86
C ILE A 154 0.52 -0.62 -8.43
N ALA A 155 1.58 -0.33 -9.18
CA ALA A 155 1.71 0.92 -9.89
C ALA A 155 0.65 1.03 -10.99
N GLU A 156 0.01 2.19 -11.11
CA GLU A 156 -0.87 2.49 -12.23
C GLU A 156 -0.06 3.17 -13.33
N ALA A 157 -0.16 2.66 -14.56
CA ALA A 157 0.48 3.29 -15.70
C ALA A 157 -0.06 4.72 -15.86
N ALA A 158 0.83 5.71 -15.88
CA ALA A 158 0.46 7.08 -16.16
C ALA A 158 -0.30 7.12 -17.50
N THR A 159 -1.53 7.63 -17.48
CA THR A 159 -2.27 7.92 -18.71
C THR A 159 -1.55 9.08 -19.40
N VAL A 160 -0.61 8.79 -20.28
CA VAL A 160 0.02 9.82 -21.11
C VAL A 160 -1.09 10.41 -21.97
N PRO A 161 -1.48 11.69 -21.79
CA PRO A 161 -2.43 12.31 -22.68
C PRO A 161 -1.76 12.34 -24.04
N VAL A 162 -2.32 11.65 -25.04
CA VAL A 162 -1.84 11.75 -26.41
C VAL A 162 -1.89 13.24 -26.77
N PRO A 163 -0.76 13.90 -27.09
CA PRO A 163 -0.79 15.30 -27.43
C PRO A 163 -1.74 15.49 -28.60
N ALA A 164 -2.65 16.47 -28.51
CA ALA A 164 -3.55 16.85 -29.60
C ALA A 164 -2.81 17.24 -30.91
N ALA A 165 -1.48 17.25 -30.92
CA ALA A 165 -0.61 17.49 -32.06
C ALA A 165 -0.43 16.27 -33.00
N LEU A 166 -0.75 15.04 -32.58
CA LEU A 166 -0.64 13.86 -33.45
C LEU A 166 -1.54 13.90 -34.71
N PRO A 167 -2.80 14.34 -34.65
CA PRO A 167 -3.60 14.56 -35.87
C PRO A 167 -3.10 15.73 -36.73
N LEU A 168 -2.49 16.76 -36.14
CA LEU A 168 -1.94 17.92 -36.86
C LEU A 168 -0.67 17.58 -37.66
N LEU A 169 0.19 16.71 -37.13
CA LEU A 169 1.39 16.23 -37.84
C LEU A 169 1.01 15.41 -39.10
N MET A 170 -0.04 14.59 -39.01
CA MET A 170 -0.56 13.82 -40.15
C MET A 170 -1.21 14.71 -41.22
N LEU A 171 -1.88 15.80 -40.82
CA LEU A 171 -2.42 16.82 -41.73
C LEU A 171 -1.31 17.64 -42.43
N ALA A 172 -0.20 17.94 -41.73
CA ALA A 172 0.92 18.67 -42.30
C ALA A 172 1.70 17.87 -43.35
N LEU A 173 1.83 16.55 -43.17
CA LEU A 173 2.48 15.66 -44.15
C LEU A 173 1.56 15.30 -45.34
N GLY A 174 0.23 15.32 -45.16
CA GLY A 174 -0.73 15.11 -46.25
C GLY A 174 -0.93 16.31 -47.20
N GLY A 175 -0.53 17.52 -46.78
CA GLY A 175 -0.75 18.76 -47.54
C GLY A 175 0.27 19.07 -48.66
N LEU A 176 1.38 18.34 -48.76
CA LEU A 176 2.46 18.61 -49.73
C LEU A 176 2.28 17.90 -51.09
N GLY A 177 1.21 17.13 -51.29
CA GLY A 177 1.02 16.28 -52.47
C GLY A 177 0.23 16.86 -53.65
N PHE A 178 -0.42 18.03 -53.54
CA PHE A 178 -1.31 18.55 -54.60
C PHE A 178 -1.07 20.03 -54.91
N ALA A 179 -0.01 20.32 -55.66
CA ALA A 179 0.08 21.55 -56.46
C ALA A 179 0.67 21.21 -57.84
N ALA A 180 -0.18 20.66 -58.71
CA ALA A 180 0.12 20.36 -60.09
C ALA A 180 0.27 21.65 -60.95
N ARG A 181 1.42 21.75 -61.61
CA ARG A 181 1.63 22.08 -63.05
C ARG A 181 0.64 23.03 -63.75
N ARG A 182 1.11 24.23 -64.15
CA ARG A 182 0.76 24.90 -65.44
C ARG A 182 1.65 26.11 -65.72
N ARG A 183 2.46 26.13 -66.80
CA ARG A 183 2.31 26.92 -68.07
C ARG A 183 3.71 26.94 -68.74
N LYS A 184 3.98 27.09 -70.04
CA LYS A 184 3.29 26.97 -71.35
C LYS A 184 4.38 27.18 -72.45
N ALA A 185 4.25 26.49 -73.59
CA ALA A 185 4.69 26.80 -74.98
C ALA A 185 6.18 27.05 -75.35
N ALA A 186 6.63 26.32 -76.38
CA ALA A 186 7.14 26.84 -77.64
C ALA A 186 6.66 25.90 -78.77
#